data_AF-T2IPT3-F1
#
_entry.id   AF-T2IPT3-F1
#
_cell.length_a   1.000
_cell.length_b   1.000
_cell.length_c   1.000
_cell.angle_alpha   90.00
_cell.angle_beta   90.00
_cell.angle_gamma   90.00
#
_symmetry.space_group_name_H-M   'P 1'
#
loop_
_entity.id
_entity.type
_entity.pdbx_description
1 polymer ?
#
loop_
_entity_poly.entity_id
_entity_poly.type
_entity_poly.pdbx_seq_one_letter_code
_entity_poly.pdbx_strand_id
1 'polypeptide(L)'
;MSIHLARQISYNELIEKLEIEKEKNNVYETRLGDLILYCYTKHCVYNANWNQWNTQARGLIIDQRTQEIVATPFPKFFNYGEQAISLPDEPYEVWEKLDGSLIICYYYQNNWQTATKGNLQSIQSQKAKNPDSALQNVV
;
A
#
# COMPACT_ATOMS: atom_id res chain seq x y z
N MET A 1 5.61 -12.74 -13.17
CA MET A 1 5.34 -11.74 -12.11
C MET A 1 6.25 -10.55 -12.33
N SER A 2 5.70 -9.38 -12.59
CA SER A 2 6.47 -8.13 -12.64
C SER A 2 6.94 -7.76 -11.23
N ILE A 3 8.20 -7.40 -11.06
CA ILE A 3 8.75 -6.91 -9.79
C ILE A 3 8.11 -5.54 -9.48
N HIS A 4 7.76 -5.26 -8.23
CA HIS A 4 7.20 -3.97 -7.84
C HIS A 4 8.22 -2.83 -8.07
N LEU A 5 7.79 -1.69 -8.64
CA LEU A 5 8.69 -0.59 -9.06
C LEU A 5 9.61 -0.12 -7.92
N ALA A 6 9.07 0.00 -6.71
CA ALA A 6 9.86 0.39 -5.54
C ALA A 6 11.11 -0.48 -5.33
N ARG A 7 11.08 -1.78 -5.69
CA ARG A 7 12.21 -2.71 -5.54
C ARG A 7 13.20 -2.67 -6.71
N GLN A 8 12.93 -1.88 -7.75
CA GLN A 8 13.76 -1.77 -8.95
C GLN A 8 14.59 -0.48 -9.00
N ILE A 9 14.25 0.51 -8.17
CA ILE A 9 14.94 1.80 -8.12
C ILE A 9 15.70 1.97 -6.81
N SER A 10 16.57 2.99 -6.75
CA SER A 10 17.32 3.28 -5.52
C SER A 10 16.40 3.78 -4.41
N TYR A 11 16.76 3.51 -3.15
CA TYR A 11 16.04 4.01 -1.98
C TYR A 11 15.90 5.54 -2.02
N ASN A 12 17.00 6.26 -2.28
CA ASN A 12 17.00 7.72 -2.29
C ASN A 12 16.06 8.29 -3.36
N GLU A 13 16.09 7.73 -4.57
CA GLU A 13 15.17 8.14 -5.64
C GLU A 13 13.72 7.87 -5.26
N LEU A 14 13.42 6.69 -4.70
CA LEU A 14 12.06 6.33 -4.27
C LEU A 14 11.53 7.34 -3.25
N ILE A 15 12.31 7.65 -2.23
CA ILE A 15 11.92 8.59 -1.17
C ILE A 15 11.79 10.00 -1.71
N GLU A 16 12.74 10.48 -2.51
CA GLU A 16 12.64 11.80 -3.15
C GLU A 16 11.32 11.95 -3.91
N LYS A 17 10.95 10.96 -4.74
CA LYS A 17 9.70 11.02 -5.51
C LYS A 17 8.45 10.91 -4.64
N LEU A 18 8.44 10.10 -3.59
CA LEU A 18 7.31 10.00 -2.66
C LEU A 18 7.13 11.28 -1.83
N GLU A 19 8.21 11.93 -1.43
CA GLU A 19 8.17 13.22 -0.72
C GLU A 19 7.62 14.34 -1.62
N ILE A 20 8.04 14.39 -2.89
CA ILE A 20 7.44 15.32 -3.89
C ILE A 20 5.94 15.08 -4.03
N GLU A 21 5.49 13.83 -4.07
CA GLU A 21 4.04 13.53 -4.14
C GLU A 21 3.30 13.84 -2.83
N LYS A 22 3.98 13.79 -1.69
CA LYS A 22 3.44 14.24 -0.40
C LYS A 22 3.26 15.75 -0.37
N GLU A 23 4.23 16.53 -0.85
CA GLU A 23 4.13 17.99 -0.98
C GLU A 23 2.96 18.42 -1.88
N LYS A 24 2.70 17.66 -2.95
CA LYS A 24 1.54 17.86 -3.83
C LYS A 24 0.21 17.38 -3.23
N ASN A 25 0.21 16.87 -2.00
CA ASN A 25 -0.95 16.25 -1.35
C ASN A 25 -1.52 15.05 -2.12
N ASN A 26 -0.72 14.38 -2.95
CA ASN A 26 -1.12 13.15 -3.63
C ASN A 26 -0.89 11.91 -2.77
N VAL A 27 0.08 11.97 -1.86
CA VAL A 27 0.45 10.89 -0.93
C VAL A 27 0.46 11.43 0.50
N TYR A 28 0.13 10.58 1.47
CA TYR A 28 0.37 10.82 2.88
C TYR A 28 1.17 9.65 3.45
N GLU A 29 1.78 9.89 4.62
CA GLU A 29 2.51 8.88 5.35
C GLU A 29 1.94 8.64 6.75
N THR A 30 2.13 7.43 7.26
CA THR A 30 1.95 7.11 8.68
C THR A 30 3.22 6.49 9.21
N ARG A 31 3.57 6.78 10.47
CA ARG A 31 4.83 6.36 11.07
C ARG A 31 4.61 5.53 12.33
N LEU A 32 5.47 4.55 12.55
CA LEU A 32 5.55 3.77 13.79
C LEU A 32 7.01 3.35 14.03
N GLY A 33 7.66 3.99 15.01
CA GLY A 33 9.10 3.80 15.20
C GLY A 33 9.85 4.18 13.92
N ASP A 34 10.67 3.26 13.41
CA ASP A 34 11.42 3.44 12.16
C ASP A 34 10.62 3.14 10.89
N LEU A 35 9.40 2.59 11.02
CA LEU A 35 8.58 2.26 9.87
C LEU A 35 7.82 3.49 9.35
N ILE A 36 7.85 3.67 8.04
CA ILE A 36 7.03 4.62 7.31
C ILE A 36 6.15 3.84 6.33
N LEU A 37 4.84 4.11 6.37
CA LEU A 37 3.88 3.60 5.40
C LEU A 37 3.38 4.75 4.53
N TYR A 38 3.48 4.59 3.21
CA TYR A 38 2.98 5.56 2.23
C TYR A 38 1.66 5.10 1.59
N CYS A 39 0.68 6.01 1.54
CA CYS A 39 -0.62 5.79 0.91
C CYS A 39 -1.09 7.03 0.14
N TYR A 40 -1.68 6.85 -1.05
CA TYR A 40 -2.31 7.93 -1.80
C TYR A 40 -3.48 8.55 -1.02
N THR A 41 -3.70 9.84 -1.22
CA THR A 41 -4.76 10.62 -0.58
C THR A 41 -6.07 10.55 -1.37
N LYS A 42 -7.17 11.00 -0.74
CA LYS A 42 -8.43 11.27 -1.46
C LYS A 42 -8.25 12.36 -2.53
N HIS A 43 -7.38 13.35 -2.28
CA HIS A 43 -7.07 14.41 -3.24
C HIS A 43 -6.49 13.84 -4.54
N CYS A 44 -5.56 12.89 -4.47
CA CYS A 44 -5.02 12.20 -5.65
C CYS A 44 -6.14 11.48 -6.44
N VAL A 45 -7.03 10.79 -5.72
CA VAL A 45 -8.15 10.05 -6.32
C VAL A 45 -9.10 10.98 -7.06
N TYR A 46 -9.59 12.04 -6.40
CA TYR A 46 -10.58 12.95 -6.97
C TYR A 46 -10.05 13.73 -8.17
N ASN A 47 -8.78 14.13 -8.14
CA ASN A 47 -8.16 14.89 -9.24
C ASN A 47 -7.54 14.00 -10.32
N ALA A 48 -7.59 12.68 -10.16
CA ALA A 48 -6.94 11.71 -11.04
C ALA A 48 -5.44 12.01 -11.29
N ASN A 49 -4.73 12.50 -10.26
CA ASN A 49 -3.30 12.88 -10.34
C ASN A 49 -2.36 11.66 -10.30
N TRP A 50 -2.68 10.59 -11.02
CA TRP A 50 -1.96 9.32 -10.95
C TRP A 50 -0.65 9.34 -11.74
N ASN A 51 0.40 8.78 -11.16
CA ASN A 51 1.68 8.56 -11.83
C ASN A 51 2.36 7.29 -11.31
N GLN A 52 3.53 6.96 -11.88
CA GLN A 52 4.26 5.73 -11.52
C GLN A 52 4.67 5.66 -10.05
N TRP A 53 4.74 6.78 -9.32
CA TRP A 53 5.17 6.85 -7.92
C TRP A 53 4.00 6.71 -6.95
N ASN A 54 2.97 7.55 -7.08
CA ASN A 54 1.84 7.55 -6.17
C ASN A 54 0.94 6.31 -6.32
N THR A 55 1.02 5.61 -7.45
CA THR A 55 0.41 4.28 -7.63
C THR A 55 1.06 3.20 -6.77
N GLN A 56 2.34 3.35 -6.41
CA GLN A 56 3.03 2.44 -5.47
C GLN A 56 2.66 2.72 -4.01
N ALA A 57 2.24 3.95 -3.70
CA ALA A 57 1.80 4.34 -2.36
C ALA A 57 0.40 3.77 -2.06
N ARG A 58 0.30 2.46 -1.90
CA ARG A 58 -0.93 1.73 -1.53
C ARG A 58 -0.67 0.83 -0.32
N GLY A 59 0.03 1.38 0.68
CA GLY A 59 0.55 0.63 1.82
C GLY A 59 1.97 0.13 1.61
N LEU A 60 2.77 0.86 0.82
CA LEU A 60 4.22 0.64 0.73
C LEU A 60 4.85 0.93 2.09
N ILE A 61 5.59 -0.02 2.64
CA ILE A 61 6.23 0.11 3.96
C ILE A 61 7.75 0.07 3.78
N ILE A 62 8.43 1.01 4.41
CA ILE A 62 9.89 1.09 4.46
C ILE A 62 10.38 1.18 5.91
N ASP A 63 11.62 0.75 6.17
CA ASP A 63 12.37 1.06 7.39
C ASP A 63 13.34 2.20 7.06
N GLN A 64 13.12 3.37 7.66
CA GLN A 64 13.95 4.55 7.40
C GLN A 64 15.37 4.45 7.98
N ARG A 65 15.57 3.61 9.00
CA ARG A 65 16.86 3.43 9.68
C ARG A 65 17.75 2.50 8.87
N THR A 66 17.21 1.41 8.33
CA THR A 66 17.96 0.46 7.49
C THR A 66 17.91 0.80 6.00
N GLN A 67 17.02 1.71 5.60
CA GLN A 67 16.74 2.06 4.20
C GLN A 67 16.20 0.89 3.37
N GLU A 68 15.50 -0.04 4.02
CA GLU A 68 14.95 -1.23 3.38
C GLU A 68 13.47 -1.10 3.04
N ILE A 69 13.06 -1.76 1.95
CA ILE A 69 11.66 -1.90 1.58
C ILE A 69 11.07 -3.13 2.26
N VAL A 70 10.27 -2.87 3.29
CA VAL A 70 9.69 -3.89 4.16
C VAL A 70 8.49 -4.58 3.51
N ALA A 71 7.60 -3.84 2.84
CA ALA A 71 6.42 -4.40 2.20
C ALA A 71 6.03 -3.69 0.90
N THR A 72 5.68 -4.46 -0.13
CA THR A 72 5.24 -3.98 -1.45
C THR A 72 3.91 -4.63 -1.83
N PRO A 73 2.77 -4.11 -1.34
CA PRO A 73 1.45 -4.62 -1.72
C PRO A 73 1.13 -4.31 -3.19
N PHE A 74 -0.04 -4.76 -3.66
CA PHE A 74 -0.50 -4.42 -5.00
C PHE A 74 -0.53 -2.89 -5.21
N PRO A 75 0.08 -2.38 -6.29
CA PRO A 75 -0.09 -0.99 -6.72
C PRO A 75 -1.56 -0.63 -6.92
N LYS A 76 -1.88 0.67 -6.99
CA LYS A 76 -3.22 1.13 -7.36
C LYS A 76 -3.57 0.59 -8.76
N PHE A 77 -4.64 -0.19 -8.81
CA PHE A 77 -5.35 -0.57 -10.03
C PHE A 77 -6.69 0.16 -10.09
N PHE A 78 -7.26 0.28 -11.27
CA PHE A 78 -8.38 1.17 -11.57
C PHE A 78 -9.62 0.37 -11.91
N ASN A 79 -10.79 0.95 -11.61
CA ASN A 79 -12.04 0.41 -12.14
C ASN A 79 -12.10 0.67 -13.66
N TYR A 80 -12.89 -0.14 -14.36
CA TYR A 80 -13.15 0.10 -15.78
C TYR A 80 -13.74 1.50 -16.00
N GLY A 81 -13.18 2.26 -16.95
CA GLY A 81 -13.59 3.63 -17.26
C GLY A 81 -12.98 4.74 -16.37
N GLU A 82 -12.22 4.42 -15.31
CA GLU A 82 -11.52 5.45 -14.49
C GLU A 82 -10.31 6.07 -15.19
N GLN A 83 -9.79 5.42 -16.21
CA GLN A 83 -8.66 5.87 -17.02
C GLN A 83 -9.07 5.80 -18.49
N ALA A 84 -8.56 6.73 -19.31
CA ALA A 84 -8.76 6.73 -20.76
C ALA A 84 -7.88 5.67 -21.45
N ILE A 85 -8.02 4.41 -21.03
CA ILE A 85 -7.26 3.26 -21.52
C ILE A 85 -8.24 2.25 -22.12
N SER A 86 -7.96 1.77 -23.33
CA SER A 86 -8.68 0.63 -23.90
C SER A 86 -8.11 -0.65 -23.31
N LEU A 87 -8.97 -1.56 -22.87
CA LEU A 87 -8.52 -2.87 -22.40
C LEU A 87 -7.90 -3.65 -23.59
N PRO A 88 -6.75 -4.30 -23.39
CA PRO A 88 -6.16 -5.15 -24.41
C PRO A 88 -7.06 -6.36 -24.69
N ASP A 89 -7.11 -6.78 -25.94
CA ASP A 89 -7.77 -8.01 -26.37
C ASP A 89 -6.81 -9.21 -26.16
N GLU A 90 -6.56 -9.53 -24.88
CA GLU A 90 -5.67 -10.60 -24.45
C GLU A 90 -6.35 -11.49 -23.39
N PRO A 91 -5.89 -12.74 -23.18
CA PRO A 91 -6.43 -13.60 -22.13
C PRO A 91 -6.33 -12.94 -20.74
N TYR A 92 -7.41 -13.01 -19.96
CA TYR A 92 -7.50 -12.41 -18.64
C TYR A 92 -8.02 -13.40 -17.59
N GLU A 93 -7.74 -13.09 -16.32
CA GLU A 93 -8.29 -13.78 -15.17
C GLU A 93 -9.31 -12.90 -14.45
N VAL A 94 -10.35 -13.51 -13.89
CA VAL A 94 -11.36 -12.84 -13.07
C VAL A 94 -11.37 -13.47 -11.69
N TRP A 95 -11.32 -12.62 -10.67
CA TRP A 95 -11.31 -13.01 -9.27
C TRP A 95 -12.48 -12.35 -8.55
N GLU A 96 -13.02 -13.01 -7.53
CA GLU A 96 -14.01 -12.39 -6.65
C GLU A 96 -13.41 -11.20 -5.91
N LYS A 97 -14.08 -10.05 -5.96
CA LYS A 97 -13.67 -8.85 -5.23
C LYS A 97 -14.35 -8.82 -3.86
N LEU A 98 -13.71 -9.47 -2.89
CA LEU A 98 -14.17 -9.50 -1.49
C LEU A 98 -14.33 -8.08 -0.92
N ASP A 99 -15.42 -7.85 -0.18
CA ASP A 99 -15.70 -6.58 0.49
C ASP A 99 -15.15 -6.59 1.93
N GLY A 100 -13.99 -5.97 2.11
CA GLY A 100 -13.29 -5.96 3.38
C GLY A 100 -12.13 -4.99 3.40
N SER A 101 -11.23 -5.18 4.37
CA SER A 101 -9.99 -4.39 4.48
C SER A 101 -8.80 -5.17 3.95
N LEU A 102 -8.01 -4.54 3.08
CA LEU A 102 -6.70 -5.09 2.69
C LEU A 102 -5.82 -5.21 3.94
N ILE A 103 -5.29 -6.41 4.18
CA ILE A 103 -4.25 -6.68 5.17
C ILE A 103 -2.93 -6.94 4.45
N ILE A 104 -1.91 -6.22 4.87
CA ILE A 104 -0.53 -6.34 4.40
C ILE A 104 0.25 -7.07 5.49
N CYS A 105 0.64 -8.31 5.23
CA CYS A 105 1.51 -9.07 6.13
C CYS A 105 2.97 -8.78 5.77
N TYR A 106 3.78 -8.45 6.78
CA TYR A 106 5.21 -8.17 6.59
C TYR A 106 6.02 -8.67 7.78
N TYR A 107 7.27 -9.03 7.54
CA TYR A 107 8.17 -9.52 8.57
C TYR A 107 9.08 -8.38 9.04
N TYR A 108 9.09 -8.10 10.33
CA TYR A 108 9.87 -7.00 10.89
C TYR A 108 10.29 -7.31 12.33
N GLN A 109 11.57 -7.07 12.65
CA GLN A 109 12.17 -7.35 13.96
C GLN A 109 11.85 -8.77 14.47
N ASN A 110 12.16 -9.77 13.66
CA ASN A 110 11.97 -11.19 13.94
C ASN A 110 10.52 -11.62 14.25
N ASN A 111 9.52 -10.84 13.82
CA ASN A 111 8.12 -11.14 14.05
C ASN A 111 7.26 -10.77 12.84
N TRP A 112 6.22 -11.56 12.59
CA TRP A 112 5.17 -11.19 11.64
C TRP A 112 4.34 -10.03 12.19
N GLN A 113 4.10 -9.07 11.31
CA GLN A 113 3.30 -7.88 11.54
C GLN A 113 2.24 -7.76 10.44
N THR A 114 1.24 -6.96 10.72
CA THR A 114 0.17 -6.65 9.78
C THR A 114 -0.01 -5.14 9.71
N ALA A 115 -0.49 -4.65 8.57
CA ALA A 115 -0.96 -3.28 8.39
C ALA A 115 -2.20 -3.27 7.51
N THR A 116 -3.02 -2.23 7.61
CA THR A 116 -3.96 -1.92 6.52
C THR A 116 -3.28 -1.02 5.50
N LYS A 117 -3.91 -0.86 4.33
CA LYS A 117 -3.45 -0.01 3.21
C LYS A 117 -2.88 1.35 3.62
N GLY A 118 -3.38 1.95 4.70
CA GLY A 118 -3.06 3.31 5.10
C GLY A 118 -2.66 3.50 6.55
N ASN A 119 -2.47 2.43 7.34
CA ASN A 119 -2.18 2.54 8.77
C ASN A 119 -1.49 1.26 9.30
N LEU A 120 -0.38 1.43 10.03
CA LEU A 120 0.45 0.35 10.59
C LEU A 120 -0.20 -0.36 11.80
N GLN A 121 -1.14 0.26 12.52
CA GLN A 121 -1.74 -0.29 13.74
C GLN A 121 -3.27 -0.10 13.82
N SER A 122 -3.97 -0.14 12.69
CA SER A 122 -5.44 -0.10 12.68
C SER A 122 -6.06 -1.28 13.42
N ILE A 123 -7.32 -1.14 13.85
CA ILE A 123 -8.07 -2.22 14.53
C ILE A 123 -8.15 -3.46 13.63
N GLN A 124 -8.37 -3.28 12.32
CA GLN A 124 -8.41 -4.38 11.36
C GLN A 124 -7.06 -5.10 11.25
N SER A 125 -5.96 -4.35 11.26
CA SER A 125 -4.61 -4.92 11.33
C SER A 125 -4.42 -5.73 12.61
N GLN A 126 -4.77 -5.17 13.77
CA GLN A 126 -4.61 -5.86 15.06
C GLN A 126 -5.44 -7.16 15.13
N LYS A 127 -6.69 -7.12 14.63
CA LYS A 127 -7.53 -8.32 14.52
C LYS A 127 -6.94 -9.37 13.59
N ALA A 128 -6.36 -8.98 12.47
CA ALA A 128 -5.71 -9.90 11.54
C ALA A 128 -4.45 -10.55 12.14
N LYS A 129 -3.70 -9.81 12.98
CA LYS A 129 -2.51 -10.34 13.68
C LYS A 129 -2.87 -11.39 14.73
N ASN A 130 -3.97 -11.18 15.45
CA ASN A 130 -4.41 -12.01 16.57
C ASN A 130 -5.85 -12.49 16.34
N PRO A 131 -6.11 -13.40 15.39
CA PRO A 131 -7.47 -13.79 15.00
C PRO A 131 -8.32 -14.35 16.15
N ASP A 132 -7.70 -15.05 17.11
CA ASP A 132 -8.40 -15.62 18.27
C ASP A 132 -9.02 -14.55 19.18
N SER A 133 -8.45 -13.35 19.24
CA SER A 133 -9.00 -12.22 20.00
C SER A 133 -10.27 -11.63 19.37
N ALA A 134 -10.50 -11.86 18.07
CA ALA A 134 -11.68 -11.38 17.35
C ALA A 134 -12.91 -12.28 17.57
N LEU A 135 -12.71 -13.56 17.90
CA LEU A 135 -13.78 -14.54 18.12
C LEU A 135 -14.45 -14.40 19.50
N GLN A 136 -13.86 -13.65 20.44
CA GLN A 136 -14.41 -13.48 21.78
C GLN A 136 -15.50 -12.39 21.88
N ASN A 137 -15.74 -11.62 20.82
CA ASN A 137 -16.70 -10.50 20.80
C ASN A 137 -17.86 -10.72 19.82
N VAL A 138 -18.11 -11.97 19.41
CA VAL A 138 -19.28 -12.35 18.63
C VAL A 138 -20.13 -13.29 19.49
N VAL A 139 -20.90 -12.71 20.40
CA VAL A 139 -22.04 -13.35 21.09
C VAL A 139 -23.21 -12.38 21.04
#